data_AF-A0A3D0ZQX2-F1
#
_entry.id   AF-A0A3D0ZQX2-F1
#
_cell.length_a   1.000
_cell.length_b   1.000
_cell.length_c   1.000
_cell.angle_alpha   90.00
_cell.angle_beta   90.00
_cell.angle_gamma   90.00
#
_symmetry.space_group_name_H-M   'P 1'
#
loop_
_entity.id
_entity.type
_entity.pdbx_description
1 polymer ?
#
loop_
_entity_poly.entity_id
_entity_poly.type
_entity_poly.pdbx_seq_one_letter_code
_entity_poly.pdbx_strand_id
1 'polypeptide(L)'
;MSSTNKVILKNRPRGFRSSGVVIKDNKLLLMKQVLRGEVFYSVPGGHWEEGETLEQTCQREVKEEFGIDVVTDRLIYYVDTESRLNFVFACNYISGEINLGGPERERMNEDDQYHPMWLDFKDIKNANIEPAETKEAILRYFQDMEQPPFFVTNIKNLNKNVLLIAPKHINVPPTGYGGRERIVALVYDYYVKNGYNVDVISKDGSKYHTYNLNQLDNVDFGKYRFIITYTYEPELLEKLENSGRRVLVILENNYSEKLSYIKNLKQCESFVISEEQQKQYMDNLGISYDIKPNCIDMDFYKITDTVRNKDIIYIGAIGQHKSPLACLDYAIKNNLSIDFYGPMMFLESEENYKNEFLKKVESYTKAKLLGEIEEKNKVTTLGQYKYFIFLAGLEKQEWTEPFGLAPLEALACGCTVITQFQRGGHLSFCNESNSISYVDKPRQLNPSDNRKSVLPFDSKLVLSTYYPR
;
A
#
# COMPACT_ATOMS: atom_id res chain seq x y z
N MET A 1 -22.15 30.84 22.29
CA MET A 1 -22.58 30.10 21.08
C MET A 1 -22.12 30.89 19.86
N SER A 2 -21.21 30.33 19.05
CA SER A 2 -21.03 30.60 17.62
C SER A 2 -19.64 30.13 17.15
N SER A 3 -19.62 29.39 16.03
CA SER A 3 -18.54 29.28 15.03
C SER A 3 -17.60 28.06 14.94
N THR A 4 -17.84 26.93 15.63
CA THR A 4 -16.91 25.77 15.53
C THR A 4 -17.25 24.63 14.57
N ASN A 5 -18.39 24.62 13.85
CA ASN A 5 -18.80 23.41 13.09
C ASN A 5 -18.79 23.52 11.55
N LYS A 6 -18.18 24.53 10.92
CA LYS A 6 -18.31 24.76 9.45
C LYS A 6 -17.07 24.45 8.60
N VAL A 7 -16.11 23.64 9.06
CA VAL A 7 -14.90 23.36 8.25
C VAL A 7 -15.23 22.58 6.96
N ILE A 8 -16.11 21.57 7.03
CA ILE A 8 -16.50 20.76 5.85
C ILE A 8 -17.39 21.57 4.90
N LEU A 9 -18.36 22.33 5.44
CA LEU A 9 -19.32 23.09 4.62
C LEU A 9 -18.73 24.32 3.94
N LYS A 10 -17.63 24.88 4.46
CA LYS A 10 -16.96 26.06 3.86
C LYS A 10 -16.59 25.85 2.39
N ASN A 11 -16.32 24.60 2.00
CA ASN A 11 -15.95 24.22 0.65
C ASN A 11 -17.07 23.48 -0.11
N ARG A 12 -18.29 23.39 0.43
CA ARG A 12 -19.43 22.68 -0.16
C ARG A 12 -20.66 23.61 -0.18
N PRO A 13 -20.77 24.53 -1.16
CA PRO A 13 -21.81 25.55 -1.17
C PRO A 13 -23.26 25.00 -1.19
N ARG A 14 -23.47 23.76 -1.65
CA ARG A 14 -24.78 23.08 -1.65
C ARG A 14 -24.96 22.11 -0.45
N GLY A 15 -24.03 22.12 0.50
CA GLY A 15 -24.09 21.36 1.74
C GLY A 15 -24.18 19.85 1.57
N PHE A 16 -25.00 19.21 2.40
CA PHE A 16 -25.23 17.77 2.38
C PHE A 16 -26.49 17.41 1.58
N ARG A 17 -26.46 16.22 0.98
CA ARG A 17 -27.61 15.54 0.39
C ARG A 17 -27.70 14.15 1.02
N SER A 18 -28.92 13.68 1.25
CA SER A 18 -29.16 12.28 1.60
C SER A 18 -30.04 11.64 0.53
N SER A 19 -29.69 10.44 0.08
CA SER A 19 -30.41 9.70 -0.96
C SER A 19 -30.67 8.25 -0.54
N GLY A 20 -31.79 7.68 -0.99
CA GLY A 20 -32.24 6.34 -0.58
C GLY A 20 -32.28 5.32 -1.72
N VAL A 21 -31.55 4.22 -1.59
CA VAL A 21 -31.68 3.02 -2.43
C VAL A 21 -32.74 2.13 -1.80
N VAL A 22 -33.99 2.29 -2.22
CA VAL A 22 -35.13 1.56 -1.64
C VAL A 22 -35.32 0.23 -2.35
N ILE A 23 -35.20 -0.86 -1.59
CA ILE A 23 -35.24 -2.23 -2.12
C ILE A 23 -36.51 -2.94 -1.63
N LYS A 24 -37.22 -3.58 -2.55
CA LYS A 24 -38.39 -4.42 -2.26
C LYS A 24 -38.53 -5.52 -3.31
N ASP A 25 -38.68 -6.77 -2.90
CA ASP A 25 -38.93 -7.91 -3.79
C ASP A 25 -37.95 -8.01 -4.97
N ASN A 26 -36.65 -7.77 -4.72
CA ASN A 26 -35.58 -7.73 -5.72
C ASN A 26 -35.74 -6.64 -6.81
N LYS A 27 -36.52 -5.60 -6.50
CA LYS A 27 -36.69 -4.40 -7.31
C LYS A 27 -36.14 -3.19 -6.59
N LEU A 28 -35.66 -2.24 -7.37
CA LEU A 28 -35.19 -0.95 -6.91
C LEU A 28 -36.21 0.13 -7.27
N LEU A 29 -36.55 0.99 -6.31
CA LEU A 29 -37.36 2.17 -6.58
C LEU A 29 -36.50 3.29 -7.17
N LEU A 30 -36.91 3.80 -8.33
CA LEU A 30 -36.22 4.85 -9.06
C LEU A 30 -37.21 5.91 -9.54
N MET A 31 -36.72 7.14 -9.69
CA MET A 31 -37.38 8.19 -10.46
C MET A 31 -36.92 8.04 -11.91
N LYS A 32 -37.80 7.63 -12.82
CA LYS A 32 -37.54 7.75 -14.26
C LYS A 32 -37.78 9.19 -14.68
N GLN A 33 -36.75 9.83 -15.21
CA GLN A 33 -36.80 11.20 -15.71
C GLN A 33 -36.68 11.18 -17.23
N VAL A 34 -37.61 11.86 -17.91
CA VAL A 34 -37.53 12.14 -19.34
C VAL A 34 -37.37 13.65 -19.47
N LEU A 35 -36.15 14.12 -19.69
CA LEU A 35 -35.86 15.55 -19.83
C LEU A 35 -35.41 15.83 -21.26
N ARG A 36 -36.18 16.64 -21.99
CA ARG A 36 -35.88 17.01 -23.39
C ARG A 36 -35.58 15.81 -24.30
N GLY A 37 -36.29 14.71 -24.08
CA GLY A 37 -36.15 13.46 -24.84
C GLY A 37 -35.08 12.49 -24.33
N GLU A 38 -34.21 12.89 -23.40
CA GLU A 38 -33.22 12.02 -22.78
C GLU A 38 -33.82 11.30 -21.56
N VAL A 39 -33.55 9.99 -21.46
CA VAL A 39 -34.07 9.16 -20.37
C VAL A 39 -32.94 8.77 -19.43
N PHE A 40 -33.14 9.08 -18.16
CA PHE A 40 -32.27 8.64 -17.08
C PHE A 40 -33.07 8.33 -15.81
N TYR A 41 -32.41 7.69 -14.86
CA TYR A 41 -32.99 7.24 -13.62
C TYR A 41 -32.21 7.81 -12.45
N SER A 42 -32.88 8.15 -11.36
CA SER A 42 -32.21 8.57 -10.13
C SER A 42 -32.84 7.90 -8.92
N VAL A 43 -32.04 7.77 -7.87
CA VAL A 43 -32.55 7.44 -6.54
C VAL A 43 -33.17 8.69 -5.91
N PRO A 44 -34.18 8.52 -5.05
CA PRO A 44 -34.82 9.62 -4.34
C PRO A 44 -33.84 10.28 -3.37
N GLY A 45 -33.98 11.57 -3.15
CA GLY A 45 -33.18 12.27 -2.15
C GLY A 45 -33.13 13.78 -2.32
N GLY A 46 -32.71 14.46 -1.27
CA GLY A 46 -32.68 15.91 -1.26
C GLY A 46 -31.80 16.50 -0.18
N HIS A 47 -32.03 17.77 0.09
CA HIS A 47 -31.11 18.56 0.90
C HIS A 47 -31.28 18.22 2.38
N TRP A 48 -30.15 18.11 3.08
CA TRP A 48 -30.17 18.03 4.53
C TRP A 48 -30.63 19.36 5.13
N GLU A 49 -31.56 19.29 6.07
CA GLU A 49 -32.09 20.45 6.79
C GLU A 49 -31.61 20.46 8.25
N GLU A 50 -31.46 21.66 8.82
CA GLU A 50 -30.96 21.81 10.19
C GLU A 50 -31.94 21.18 11.20
N GLY A 51 -31.42 20.28 12.04
CA GLY A 51 -32.20 19.58 13.06
C GLY A 51 -32.52 18.12 12.72
N GLU A 52 -32.21 17.66 11.51
CA GLU A 52 -32.36 16.26 11.10
C GLU A 52 -31.04 15.48 11.16
N THR A 53 -31.10 14.15 11.30
CA THR A 53 -29.98 13.28 10.93
C THR A 53 -29.98 13.02 9.41
N LEU A 54 -28.86 12.54 8.85
CA LEU A 54 -28.80 12.20 7.42
C LEU A 54 -29.79 11.08 7.06
N GLU A 55 -30.03 10.15 7.98
CA GLU A 55 -31.03 9.10 7.86
C GLU A 55 -32.45 9.67 7.82
N GLN A 56 -32.76 10.62 8.71
CA GLN A 56 -34.06 11.29 8.75
C GLN A 56 -34.31 12.07 7.45
N THR A 57 -33.31 12.83 6.98
CA THR A 57 -33.38 13.50 5.67
C THR A 57 -33.64 12.48 4.56
N CYS A 58 -32.95 11.33 4.54
CA CYS A 58 -33.21 10.29 3.54
C CYS A 58 -34.67 9.83 3.58
N GLN A 59 -35.19 9.48 4.76
CA GLN A 59 -36.55 8.97 4.93
C GLN A 59 -37.61 10.02 4.53
N ARG A 60 -37.41 11.28 4.92
CA ARG A 60 -38.27 12.41 4.55
C ARG A 60 -38.31 12.59 3.03
N GLU A 61 -37.16 12.63 2.38
CA GLU A 61 -37.07 12.87 0.94
C GLU A 61 -37.70 11.71 0.14
N VAL A 62 -37.50 10.46 0.57
CA VAL A 62 -38.22 9.32 -0.04
C VAL A 62 -39.75 9.47 0.11
N LYS A 63 -40.22 9.91 1.28
CA LYS A 63 -41.64 10.13 1.53
C LYS A 63 -42.20 11.27 0.69
N GLU A 64 -41.48 12.37 0.58
CA GLU A 64 -41.87 13.57 -0.15
C GLU A 64 -41.88 13.33 -1.66
N GLU A 65 -40.86 12.68 -2.22
CA GLU A 65 -40.75 12.45 -3.66
C GLU A 65 -41.62 11.28 -4.15
N PHE A 66 -41.76 10.21 -3.35
CA PHE A 66 -42.40 8.95 -3.78
C PHE A 66 -43.62 8.49 -2.97
N GLY A 67 -43.98 9.18 -1.89
CA GLY A 67 -45.17 8.87 -1.08
C GLY A 67 -45.06 7.68 -0.14
N ILE A 68 -43.92 6.98 -0.13
CA ILE A 68 -43.73 5.75 0.64
C ILE A 68 -42.91 5.98 1.91
N ASP A 69 -43.17 5.15 2.92
CA ASP A 69 -42.40 5.14 4.15
C ASP A 69 -41.31 4.07 4.05
N VAL A 70 -40.10 4.45 4.46
CA VAL A 70 -38.92 3.59 4.47
C VAL A 70 -38.17 3.74 5.78
N VAL A 71 -37.39 2.73 6.12
CA VAL A 71 -36.36 2.83 7.17
C VAL A 71 -34.99 2.68 6.53
N THR A 72 -34.06 3.55 6.90
CA THR A 72 -32.66 3.44 6.51
C THR A 72 -32.02 2.29 7.27
N ASP A 73 -31.29 1.44 6.56
CA ASP A 73 -30.54 0.33 7.13
C ASP A 73 -29.08 0.72 7.33
N ARG A 74 -28.35 0.94 6.23
CA ARG A 74 -26.92 1.27 6.26
C ARG A 74 -26.52 2.25 5.16
N LEU A 75 -25.46 3.01 5.42
CA LEU A 75 -24.77 3.75 4.36
C LEU A 75 -24.12 2.75 3.41
N ILE A 76 -24.36 2.89 2.10
CA ILE A 76 -23.73 2.04 1.07
C ILE A 76 -22.55 2.73 0.39
N TYR A 77 -22.63 4.04 0.19
CA TYR A 77 -21.50 4.87 -0.26
C TYR A 77 -21.82 6.37 -0.08
N TYR A 78 -20.82 7.24 -0.24
CA TYR A 78 -21.05 8.67 -0.37
C TYR A 78 -20.17 9.31 -1.45
N VAL A 79 -20.69 10.37 -2.08
CA VAL A 79 -19.99 11.12 -3.14
C VAL A 79 -19.65 12.52 -2.65
N ASP A 80 -18.38 12.89 -2.76
CA ASP A 80 -17.90 14.24 -2.55
C ASP A 80 -17.63 14.97 -3.86
N THR A 81 -18.44 15.97 -4.15
CA THR A 81 -18.27 16.85 -5.30
C THR A 81 -17.78 18.22 -4.83
N GLU A 82 -17.29 19.05 -5.75
CA GLU A 82 -16.92 20.43 -5.42
C GLU A 82 -18.06 21.24 -4.79
N SER A 83 -19.32 20.87 -5.06
CA SER A 83 -20.48 21.60 -4.57
C SER A 83 -21.15 20.98 -3.35
N ARG A 84 -21.11 19.65 -3.17
CA ARG A 84 -21.91 18.93 -2.16
C ARG A 84 -21.33 17.57 -1.80
N LEU A 85 -21.64 17.10 -0.59
CA LEU A 85 -21.51 15.70 -0.18
C LEU A 85 -22.88 15.02 -0.28
N ASN A 86 -22.96 13.89 -0.97
CA ASN A 86 -24.18 13.07 -1.07
C ASN A 86 -23.98 11.73 -0.36
N PHE A 87 -24.76 11.48 0.68
CA PHE A 87 -24.78 10.22 1.42
C PHE A 87 -25.88 9.33 0.86
N VAL A 88 -25.56 8.09 0.52
CA VAL A 88 -26.53 7.17 -0.08
C VAL A 88 -26.73 5.95 0.82
N PHE A 89 -27.95 5.77 1.29
CA PHE A 89 -28.34 4.71 2.22
C PHE A 89 -29.10 3.61 1.50
N ALA A 90 -28.88 2.36 1.89
CA ALA A 90 -29.82 1.29 1.64
C ALA A 90 -31.06 1.50 2.53
N CYS A 91 -32.25 1.35 1.95
CA CYS A 91 -33.51 1.56 2.62
C CYS A 91 -34.44 0.36 2.45
N ASN A 92 -35.05 -0.07 3.54
CA ASN A 92 -36.08 -1.09 3.54
C ASN A 92 -37.46 -0.42 3.42
N TYR A 93 -38.27 -0.90 2.48
CA TYR A 93 -39.65 -0.47 2.33
C TYR A 93 -40.50 -0.86 3.55
N ILE A 94 -41.31 0.06 4.05
CA ILE A 94 -42.26 -0.18 5.16
C ILE A 94 -43.71 -0.16 4.67
N SER A 95 -44.17 0.95 4.08
CA SER A 95 -45.58 1.14 3.70
C SER A 95 -45.78 2.22 2.62
N GLY A 96 -47.01 2.30 2.09
CA GLY A 96 -47.42 3.34 1.15
C GLY A 96 -47.56 2.86 -0.30
N GLU A 97 -48.26 3.65 -1.11
CA GLU A 97 -48.32 3.45 -2.56
C GLU A 97 -47.45 4.50 -3.23
N ILE A 98 -46.78 4.09 -4.31
CA ILE A 98 -45.94 5.01 -5.08
C ILE A 98 -46.82 6.11 -5.65
N ASN A 99 -46.46 7.36 -5.35
CA ASN A 99 -47.02 8.53 -5.99
C ASN A 99 -45.89 9.53 -6.28
N LEU A 100 -46.08 10.37 -7.30
CA LEU A 100 -45.15 11.47 -7.55
C LEU A 100 -45.46 12.61 -6.59
N GLY A 101 -44.47 13.01 -5.82
CA GLY A 101 -44.48 14.19 -4.98
C GLY A 101 -43.25 15.07 -5.19
N GLY A 102 -42.99 15.95 -4.23
CA GLY A 102 -41.85 16.86 -4.26
C GLY A 102 -41.87 17.91 -5.39
N PRO A 103 -40.77 18.66 -5.55
CA PRO A 103 -40.61 19.66 -6.61
C PRO A 103 -40.77 19.08 -8.04
N GLU A 104 -40.47 17.81 -8.23
CA GLU A 104 -40.58 17.09 -9.51
C GLU A 104 -42.03 17.03 -9.99
N ARG A 105 -43.00 16.92 -9.06
CA ARG A 105 -44.42 17.02 -9.38
C ARG A 105 -44.80 18.39 -9.94
N GLU A 106 -44.24 19.45 -9.36
CA GLU A 106 -44.53 20.84 -9.77
C GLU A 106 -43.87 21.20 -11.11
N ARG A 107 -42.74 20.57 -11.43
CA ARG A 107 -41.99 20.78 -12.68
C ARG A 107 -42.56 20.00 -13.86
N MET A 108 -43.41 19.01 -13.62
CA MET A 108 -43.93 18.11 -14.65
C MET A 108 -44.62 18.90 -15.79
N ASN A 109 -44.12 18.73 -17.00
CA ASN A 109 -44.65 19.35 -18.22
C ASN A 109 -44.43 18.42 -19.44
N GLU A 110 -44.70 18.89 -20.66
CA GLU A 110 -44.57 18.07 -21.87
C GLU A 110 -43.11 17.64 -22.13
N ASP A 111 -42.14 18.51 -21.84
CA ASP A 111 -40.71 18.30 -22.08
C ASP A 111 -39.98 17.61 -20.92
N ASP A 112 -40.48 17.78 -19.69
CA ASP A 112 -39.89 17.25 -18.46
C ASP A 112 -40.90 16.37 -17.69
N GLN A 113 -40.68 15.05 -17.75
CA GLN A 113 -41.57 14.07 -17.12
C GLN A 113 -40.86 13.25 -16.04
N TYR A 114 -41.57 12.98 -14.95
CA TYR A 114 -41.06 12.33 -13.75
C TYR A 114 -41.97 11.17 -13.36
N HIS A 115 -41.44 9.94 -13.34
CA HIS A 115 -42.24 8.73 -13.09
C HIS A 115 -41.55 7.86 -12.05
N PRO A 116 -42.00 7.88 -10.79
CA PRO A 116 -41.55 6.93 -9.78
C PRO A 116 -41.94 5.51 -10.19
N MET A 117 -40.98 4.59 -10.19
CA MET A 117 -41.22 3.22 -10.64
C MET A 117 -40.28 2.20 -10.00
N TRP A 118 -40.76 0.96 -9.88
CA TRP A 118 -39.93 -0.19 -9.55
C TRP A 118 -39.22 -0.71 -10.80
N LEU A 119 -37.91 -0.86 -10.74
CA LEU A 119 -37.11 -1.51 -11.76
C LEU A 119 -36.54 -2.83 -11.23
N ASP A 120 -36.68 -3.91 -12.00
CA ASP A 120 -36.09 -5.20 -11.64
C ASP A 120 -34.56 -5.14 -11.63
N PHE A 121 -33.94 -5.85 -10.68
CA PHE A 121 -32.49 -5.85 -10.52
C PHE A 121 -31.73 -6.23 -11.81
N LYS A 122 -32.26 -7.19 -12.58
CA LYS A 122 -31.68 -7.63 -13.86
C LYS A 122 -31.54 -6.51 -14.89
N ASP A 123 -32.40 -5.49 -14.81
CA ASP A 123 -32.47 -4.39 -15.77
C ASP A 123 -31.62 -3.18 -15.34
N ILE A 124 -31.20 -3.12 -14.06
CA ILE A 124 -30.33 -2.06 -13.51
C ILE A 124 -29.04 -1.93 -14.30
N LYS A 125 -28.43 -3.05 -14.72
CA LYS A 125 -27.18 -3.04 -15.48
C LYS A 125 -27.29 -2.24 -16.78
N ASN A 126 -28.47 -2.21 -17.40
CA ASN A 126 -28.70 -1.52 -18.67
C ASN A 126 -29.38 -0.15 -18.50
N ALA A 127 -29.92 0.15 -17.31
CA ALA A 127 -30.53 1.43 -17.02
C ALA A 127 -29.49 2.56 -16.91
N ASN A 128 -29.83 3.74 -17.43
CA ASN A 128 -29.01 4.95 -17.33
C ASN A 128 -29.26 5.63 -15.96
N ILE A 129 -28.68 5.09 -14.89
CA ILE A 129 -28.84 5.63 -13.53
C ILE A 129 -27.76 6.70 -13.27
N GLU A 130 -28.19 7.88 -12.87
CA GLU A 130 -27.35 9.04 -12.59
C GLU A 130 -27.39 9.44 -11.10
N PRO A 131 -26.25 9.81 -10.50
CA PRO A 131 -24.90 9.76 -11.09
C PRO A 131 -24.42 8.30 -11.29
N ALA A 132 -23.59 8.05 -12.31
CA ALA A 132 -23.09 6.72 -12.68
C ALA A 132 -22.44 5.94 -11.51
N GLU A 133 -21.81 6.65 -10.57
CA GLU A 133 -21.24 6.10 -9.34
C GLU A 133 -22.32 5.44 -8.45
N THR A 134 -23.55 5.96 -8.46
CA THR A 134 -24.70 5.36 -7.76
C THR A 134 -25.02 3.99 -8.33
N LYS A 135 -25.02 3.87 -9.67
CA LYS A 135 -25.28 2.60 -10.34
C LYS A 135 -24.26 1.56 -9.93
N GLU A 136 -22.98 1.93 -9.92
CA GLU A 136 -21.91 1.03 -9.50
C GLU A 136 -22.06 0.63 -8.03
N ALA A 137 -22.35 1.58 -7.14
CA ALA A 137 -22.56 1.30 -5.72
C ALA A 137 -23.73 0.34 -5.48
N ILE A 138 -24.85 0.54 -6.17
CA ILE A 138 -26.00 -0.36 -6.14
C ILE A 138 -25.58 -1.76 -6.58
N LEU A 139 -24.94 -1.89 -7.75
CA LEU A 139 -24.53 -3.20 -8.28
C LEU A 139 -23.57 -3.93 -7.33
N ARG A 140 -22.62 -3.23 -6.72
CA ARG A 140 -21.71 -3.80 -5.72
C ARG A 140 -22.45 -4.24 -4.46
N TYR A 141 -23.36 -3.41 -3.95
CA TYR A 141 -24.14 -3.72 -2.74
C TYR A 141 -25.03 -4.95 -2.91
N PHE A 142 -25.65 -5.12 -4.07
CA PHE A 142 -26.43 -6.32 -4.37
C PHE A 142 -25.58 -7.58 -4.58
N GLN A 143 -24.29 -7.44 -4.89
CA GLN A 143 -23.35 -8.58 -4.98
C GLN A 143 -22.85 -9.01 -3.61
N ASP A 144 -22.63 -8.05 -2.71
CA ASP A 144 -22.19 -8.26 -1.33
C ASP A 144 -22.83 -7.23 -0.40
N MET A 145 -23.86 -7.65 0.34
CA MET A 145 -24.60 -6.79 1.27
C MET A 145 -23.81 -6.44 2.54
N GLU A 146 -22.71 -7.14 2.82
CA GLU A 146 -21.86 -6.91 3.98
C GLU A 146 -20.74 -5.89 3.72
N GLN A 147 -20.46 -5.60 2.44
CA GLN A 147 -19.36 -4.71 2.03
C GLN A 147 -19.38 -3.38 2.82
N PRO A 148 -18.22 -2.87 3.30
CA PRO A 148 -18.17 -1.59 3.98
C PRO A 148 -18.55 -0.44 3.03
N PRO A 149 -19.15 0.66 3.55
CA PRO A 149 -19.42 1.83 2.72
C PRO A 149 -18.12 2.36 2.12
N PHE A 150 -18.17 2.76 0.86
CA PHE A 150 -17.02 3.35 0.18
C PHE A 150 -17.27 4.80 -0.21
N PHE A 151 -16.20 5.46 -0.64
CA PHE A 151 -16.17 6.88 -0.91
C PHE A 151 -15.78 7.16 -2.36
N VAL A 152 -16.51 8.04 -3.03
CA VAL A 152 -16.12 8.57 -4.35
C VAL A 152 -16.00 10.08 -4.28
N THR A 153 -15.01 10.67 -4.96
CA THR A 153 -14.95 12.12 -5.12
C THR A 153 -14.74 12.49 -6.59
N ASN A 154 -15.45 13.52 -7.05
CA ASN A 154 -15.31 14.05 -8.41
C ASN A 154 -14.46 15.32 -8.44
N ILE A 155 -13.80 15.65 -7.31
CA ILE A 155 -12.90 16.80 -7.21
C ILE A 155 -11.57 16.44 -7.87
N LYS A 156 -11.38 16.93 -9.10
CA LYS A 156 -10.24 16.58 -9.98
C LYS A 156 -8.87 16.74 -9.31
N ASN A 157 -8.71 17.75 -8.44
CA ASN A 157 -7.43 18.08 -7.79
C ASN A 157 -7.17 17.33 -6.48
N LEU A 158 -8.20 16.79 -5.81
CA LEU A 158 -8.03 16.00 -4.57
C LEU A 158 -7.71 14.52 -4.86
N ASN A 159 -8.02 14.05 -6.06
CA ASN A 159 -7.97 12.63 -6.42
C ASN A 159 -6.60 12.10 -6.87
N LYS A 160 -5.58 12.94 -6.98
CA LYS A 160 -4.30 12.53 -7.57
C LYS A 160 -3.06 12.90 -6.75
N ASN A 161 -3.22 13.50 -5.57
CA ASN A 161 -2.06 13.83 -4.74
C ASN A 161 -1.78 12.68 -3.76
N VAL A 162 -0.55 12.20 -3.74
CA VAL A 162 -0.06 11.17 -2.81
C VAL A 162 1.09 11.75 -2.01
N LEU A 163 1.11 11.45 -0.72
CA LEU A 163 2.26 11.75 0.13
C LEU A 163 3.00 10.45 0.44
N LEU A 164 4.30 10.42 0.14
CA LEU A 164 5.21 9.37 0.58
C LEU A 164 6.08 9.89 1.74
N ILE A 165 6.26 9.09 2.78
CA ILE A 165 7.12 9.42 3.92
C ILE A 165 8.24 8.39 4.01
N ALA A 166 9.46 8.85 3.73
CA ALA A 166 10.66 8.03 3.75
C ALA A 166 11.35 8.05 5.13
N PRO A 167 12.25 7.11 5.41
CA PRO A 167 13.14 7.21 6.55
C PRO A 167 14.06 8.44 6.45
N LYS A 168 14.47 8.98 7.61
CA LYS A 168 15.06 10.32 7.71
C LYS A 168 16.56 10.45 7.43
N HIS A 169 17.28 9.34 7.27
CA HIS A 169 18.75 9.35 7.35
C HIS A 169 19.48 9.20 6.01
N ILE A 170 18.85 8.54 5.03
CA ILE A 170 19.44 8.25 3.72
C ILE A 170 18.66 9.02 2.65
N ASN A 171 19.36 9.39 1.57
CA ASN A 171 18.73 10.11 0.47
C ASN A 171 17.79 9.18 -0.32
N VAL A 172 16.77 9.78 -0.95
CA VAL A 172 15.83 9.08 -1.83
C VAL A 172 16.02 9.56 -3.29
N PRO A 173 16.42 8.69 -4.23
CA PRO A 173 16.94 7.33 -4.02
C PRO A 173 18.34 7.34 -3.35
N PRO A 174 18.75 6.20 -2.76
CA PRO A 174 20.08 6.07 -2.17
C PRO A 174 21.16 5.95 -3.25
N THR A 175 22.38 6.42 -3.00
CA THR A 175 23.52 6.23 -3.91
C THR A 175 24.21 4.87 -3.75
N GLY A 176 24.09 4.26 -2.56
CA GLY A 176 24.67 2.97 -2.18
C GLY A 176 23.73 2.17 -1.28
N TYR A 177 24.11 1.98 -0.01
CA TYR A 177 23.25 1.32 0.98
C TYR A 177 21.94 2.12 1.23
N GLY A 178 20.81 1.40 1.32
CA GLY A 178 19.48 1.97 1.52
C GLY A 178 18.40 1.08 0.89
N GLY A 179 17.75 0.23 1.69
CA GLY A 179 16.68 -0.65 1.21
C GLY A 179 15.36 0.08 1.09
N ARG A 180 14.94 0.71 2.19
CA ARG A 180 13.64 1.38 2.31
C ARG A 180 13.53 2.59 1.38
N GLU A 181 14.61 3.38 1.28
CA GLU A 181 14.67 4.55 0.40
C GLU A 181 14.57 4.16 -1.08
N ARG A 182 15.11 2.99 -1.46
CA ARG A 182 14.95 2.44 -2.81
C ARG A 182 13.49 2.07 -3.08
N ILE A 183 12.79 1.47 -2.13
CA ILE A 183 11.35 1.17 -2.27
C ILE A 183 10.53 2.44 -2.41
N VAL A 184 10.80 3.47 -1.60
CA VAL A 184 10.13 4.77 -1.74
C VAL A 184 10.34 5.35 -3.14
N ALA A 185 11.55 5.25 -3.69
CA ALA A 185 11.83 5.70 -5.05
C ALA A 185 11.04 4.94 -6.12
N LEU A 186 10.93 3.61 -6.02
CA LEU A 186 10.10 2.80 -6.93
C LEU A 186 8.62 3.17 -6.83
N VAL A 187 8.12 3.42 -5.63
CA VAL A 187 6.72 3.80 -5.38
C VAL A 187 6.44 5.20 -5.91
N TYR A 188 7.38 6.13 -5.76
CA TYR A 188 7.32 7.46 -6.37
C TYR A 188 7.18 7.36 -7.89
N ASP A 189 8.10 6.64 -8.54
CA ASP A 189 8.12 6.50 -10.00
C ASP A 189 6.84 5.82 -10.51
N TYR A 190 6.33 4.82 -9.79
CA TYR A 190 5.05 4.16 -10.09
C TYR A 190 3.88 5.16 -10.08
N TYR A 191 3.72 5.95 -9.02
CA TYR A 191 2.60 6.90 -8.94
C TYR A 191 2.71 8.03 -9.95
N VAL A 192 3.91 8.60 -10.16
CA VAL A 192 4.13 9.61 -11.20
C VAL A 192 3.77 9.06 -12.59
N LYS A 193 4.20 7.83 -12.90
CA LYS A 193 3.89 7.18 -14.18
C LYS A 193 2.39 6.93 -14.38
N ASN A 194 1.63 6.72 -13.31
CA ASN A 194 0.17 6.59 -13.32
C ASN A 194 -0.56 7.94 -13.23
N GLY A 195 0.16 9.06 -13.36
CA GLY A 195 -0.40 10.40 -13.47
C GLY A 195 -0.80 11.05 -12.13
N TYR A 196 -0.25 10.57 -11.01
CA TYR A 196 -0.41 11.19 -9.70
C TYR A 196 0.63 12.31 -9.51
N ASN A 197 0.27 13.33 -8.72
CA ASN A 197 1.22 14.26 -8.13
C ASN A 197 1.74 13.65 -6.83
N VAL A 198 3.05 13.52 -6.69
CA VAL A 198 3.64 12.83 -5.55
C VAL A 198 4.54 13.80 -4.79
N ASP A 199 4.16 14.09 -3.55
CA ASP A 199 5.04 14.77 -2.60
C ASP A 199 5.76 13.76 -1.74
N VAL A 200 6.99 14.09 -1.32
CA VAL A 200 7.80 13.22 -0.49
C VAL A 200 8.33 13.97 0.73
N ILE A 201 8.09 13.42 1.91
CA ILE A 201 8.85 13.76 3.11
C ILE A 201 10.08 12.85 3.14
N SER A 202 11.27 13.44 3.00
CA SER A 202 12.53 12.71 2.94
C SER A 202 13.67 13.56 3.51
N LYS A 203 14.88 12.99 3.57
CA LYS A 203 16.08 13.73 3.95
C LYS A 203 16.36 14.88 2.97
N ASP A 204 16.74 16.05 3.50
CA ASP A 204 17.16 17.20 2.69
C ASP A 204 18.29 16.82 1.70
N GLY A 205 18.21 17.37 0.50
CA GLY A 205 19.11 17.02 -0.62
C GLY A 205 18.78 15.70 -1.34
N SER A 206 17.69 15.01 -0.96
CA SER A 206 17.17 13.89 -1.75
C SER A 206 16.66 14.38 -3.11
N LYS A 207 16.81 13.54 -4.15
CA LYS A 207 16.21 13.81 -5.48
C LYS A 207 14.70 13.90 -5.38
N TYR A 208 14.10 13.00 -4.61
CA TYR A 208 12.66 12.99 -4.33
C TYR A 208 12.42 13.61 -2.96
N HIS A 209 12.12 14.90 -2.94
CA HIS A 209 11.94 15.71 -1.74
C HIS A 209 10.96 16.85 -1.99
N THR A 210 9.99 17.02 -1.08
CA THR A 210 9.12 18.19 -1.01
C THR A 210 9.21 18.85 0.36
N TYR A 211 9.26 18.04 1.43
CA TYR A 211 9.19 18.51 2.81
C TYR A 211 10.24 17.84 3.69
N ASN A 212 10.69 18.54 4.72
CA ASN A 212 11.48 17.96 5.79
C ASN A 212 10.60 17.36 6.89
N LEU A 213 11.08 16.31 7.58
CA LEU A 213 10.35 15.71 8.70
C LEU A 213 10.06 16.71 9.83
N ASN A 214 10.96 17.66 10.09
CA ASN A 214 10.76 18.68 11.13
C ASN A 214 9.73 19.76 10.73
N GLN A 215 9.19 19.71 9.51
CA GLN A 215 8.19 20.64 9.00
C GLN A 215 6.80 20.00 8.89
N LEU A 216 6.58 18.84 9.53
CA LEU A 216 5.30 18.11 9.52
C LEU A 216 4.09 18.97 9.88
N ASP A 217 4.24 19.91 10.82
CA ASP A 217 3.14 20.79 11.25
C ASP A 217 2.67 21.77 10.16
N ASN A 218 3.49 21.99 9.14
CA ASN A 218 3.16 22.85 7.99
C ASN A 218 2.57 22.07 6.82
N VAL A 219 2.45 20.74 6.94
CA VAL A 219 1.91 19.89 5.88
C VAL A 219 0.39 19.88 5.97
N ASP A 220 -0.28 20.46 4.97
CA ASP A 220 -1.72 20.28 4.80
C ASP A 220 -2.01 18.85 4.31
N PHE A 221 -2.25 17.93 5.24
CA PHE A 221 -2.62 16.55 4.91
C PHE A 221 -3.94 16.47 4.13
N GLY A 222 -4.78 17.49 4.23
CA GLY A 222 -6.09 17.57 3.57
C GLY A 222 -6.03 17.53 2.05
N LYS A 223 -4.87 17.85 1.44
CA LYS A 223 -4.70 17.84 -0.02
C LYS A 223 -4.44 16.45 -0.62
N TYR A 224 -4.08 15.46 0.20
CA TYR A 224 -3.70 14.13 -0.28
C TYR A 224 -4.90 13.18 -0.31
N ARG A 225 -4.89 12.27 -1.29
CA ARG A 225 -5.86 11.17 -1.39
C ARG A 225 -5.57 10.09 -0.35
N PHE A 226 -4.30 9.73 -0.24
CA PHE A 226 -3.78 8.81 0.77
C PHE A 226 -2.31 9.13 1.05
N ILE A 227 -1.82 8.61 2.17
CA ILE A 227 -0.45 8.77 2.65
C ILE A 227 0.16 7.38 2.79
N ILE A 228 1.41 7.20 2.36
CA ILE A 228 2.16 5.96 2.55
C ILE A 228 3.43 6.29 3.33
N THR A 229 3.62 5.65 4.47
CA THR A 229 4.80 5.85 5.31
C THR A 229 5.61 4.57 5.45
N TYR A 230 6.92 4.72 5.30
CA TYR A 230 7.94 3.68 5.53
C TYR A 230 8.72 3.93 6.84
N THR A 231 8.16 4.82 7.66
CA THR A 231 8.62 5.11 9.02
C THR A 231 7.44 4.99 9.98
N TYR A 232 7.76 4.60 11.21
CA TYR A 232 6.81 4.24 12.25
C TYR A 232 7.29 4.84 13.58
N GLU A 233 7.65 6.12 13.55
CA GLU A 233 7.90 6.91 14.75
C GLU A 233 6.55 7.25 15.43
N PRO A 234 6.40 7.02 16.75
CA PRO A 234 5.11 7.18 17.42
C PRO A 234 4.47 8.56 17.22
N GLU A 235 5.23 9.64 17.38
CA GLU A 235 4.74 11.02 17.23
C GLU A 235 4.22 11.31 15.81
N LEU A 236 4.88 10.75 14.79
CA LEU A 236 4.42 10.88 13.41
C LEU A 236 3.12 10.09 13.20
N LEU A 237 3.08 8.83 13.63
CA LEU A 237 1.88 8.00 13.42
C LEU A 237 0.68 8.54 14.19
N GLU A 238 0.86 9.11 15.38
CA GLU A 238 -0.20 9.79 16.12
C GLU A 238 -0.76 11.01 15.37
N LYS A 239 0.10 11.80 14.72
CA LYS A 239 -0.36 12.90 13.85
C LYS A 239 -1.12 12.38 12.62
N LEU A 240 -0.62 11.32 11.99
CA LEU A 240 -1.23 10.72 10.81
C LEU A 240 -2.58 10.05 11.12
N GLU A 241 -2.70 9.40 12.28
CA GLU A 241 -3.94 8.80 12.80
C GLU A 241 -5.07 9.84 12.87
N ASN A 242 -4.74 11.09 13.20
CA ASN A 242 -5.68 12.20 13.31
C ASN A 242 -5.79 13.06 12.03
N SER A 243 -5.14 12.67 10.93
CA SER A 243 -5.12 13.47 9.69
C SER A 243 -6.43 13.46 8.91
N GLY A 244 -7.35 12.54 9.24
CA GLY A 244 -8.59 12.33 8.48
C GLY A 244 -8.33 11.78 7.07
N ARG A 245 -7.19 11.14 6.85
CA ARG A 245 -6.78 10.54 5.57
C ARG A 245 -6.54 9.05 5.71
N ARG A 246 -6.65 8.35 4.59
CA ARG A 246 -6.23 6.95 4.50
C ARG A 246 -4.69 6.90 4.58
N VAL A 247 -4.17 6.22 5.61
CA VAL A 247 -2.73 6.12 5.86
C VAL A 247 -2.32 4.67 5.83
N LEU A 248 -1.33 4.36 4.98
CA LEU A 248 -0.72 3.04 4.88
C LEU A 248 0.65 3.07 5.55
N VAL A 249 0.84 2.23 6.57
CA VAL A 249 2.10 2.07 7.30
C VAL A 249 2.76 0.78 6.85
N ILE A 250 3.85 0.90 6.08
CA ILE A 250 4.62 -0.26 5.60
C ILE A 250 5.74 -0.57 6.59
N LEU A 251 5.68 -1.73 7.22
CA LEU A 251 6.60 -2.15 8.26
C LEU A 251 7.82 -2.83 7.63
N GLU A 252 8.91 -2.09 7.50
CA GLU A 252 10.15 -2.53 6.83
C GLU A 252 11.18 -3.22 7.76
N ASN A 253 10.90 -3.29 9.05
CA ASN A 253 11.75 -3.94 10.05
C ASN A 253 11.00 -5.04 10.80
N ASN A 254 11.74 -5.96 11.41
CA ASN A 254 11.17 -6.93 12.35
C ASN A 254 10.32 -6.29 13.44
N TYR A 255 9.46 -7.12 14.01
CA TYR A 255 8.83 -6.78 15.27
C TYR A 255 9.88 -6.44 16.33
N SER A 256 9.56 -5.43 17.13
CA SER A 256 10.20 -5.17 18.42
C SER A 256 9.13 -4.63 19.36
N GLU A 257 9.32 -4.77 20.67
CA GLU A 257 8.35 -4.25 21.66
C GLU A 257 8.05 -2.75 21.48
N LYS A 258 9.02 -1.99 20.96
CA LYS A 258 8.84 -0.57 20.62
C LYS A 258 7.78 -0.31 19.54
N LEU A 259 7.41 -1.34 18.76
CA LEU A 259 6.37 -1.29 17.74
C LEU A 259 5.02 -1.84 18.23
N SER A 260 4.93 -2.28 19.49
CA SER A 260 3.68 -2.83 20.05
C SER A 260 2.53 -1.81 20.04
N TYR A 261 2.82 -0.51 20.06
CA TYR A 261 1.81 0.55 20.02
C TYR A 261 1.02 0.61 18.71
N ILE A 262 1.57 0.05 17.62
CA ILE A 262 0.93 0.05 16.29
C ILE A 262 -0.44 -0.64 16.32
N LYS A 263 -0.63 -1.63 17.20
CA LYS A 263 -1.93 -2.29 17.42
C LYS A 263 -3.05 -1.36 17.91
N ASN A 264 -2.68 -0.22 18.46
CA ASN A 264 -3.62 0.75 19.02
C ASN A 264 -4.09 1.75 17.96
N LEU A 265 -3.42 1.83 16.81
CA LEU A 265 -3.86 2.64 15.68
C LEU A 265 -5.18 2.07 15.14
N LYS A 266 -6.14 2.95 14.89
CA LYS A 266 -7.50 2.63 14.42
C LYS A 266 -7.73 3.05 12.98
N GLN A 267 -7.10 4.13 12.55
CA GLN A 267 -7.24 4.70 11.21
C GLN A 267 -6.07 4.33 10.29
N CYS A 268 -4.87 4.17 10.84
CA CYS A 268 -3.72 3.73 10.05
C CYS A 268 -3.79 2.23 9.72
N GLU A 269 -3.72 1.89 8.43
CA GLU A 269 -3.63 0.52 7.94
C GLU A 269 -2.17 0.07 7.95
N SER A 270 -1.83 -0.92 8.76
CA SER A 270 -0.46 -1.44 8.87
C SER A 270 -0.27 -2.71 8.04
N PHE A 271 0.87 -2.79 7.35
CA PHE A 271 1.20 -3.90 6.46
C PHE A 271 2.61 -4.43 6.74
N VAL A 272 2.75 -5.74 6.62
CA VAL A 272 4.03 -6.46 6.71
C VAL A 272 4.51 -6.85 5.31
N ILE A 273 5.79 -7.16 5.16
CA ILE A 273 6.45 -7.41 3.87
C ILE A 273 6.80 -8.88 3.61
N SER A 274 6.56 -9.77 4.57
CA SER A 274 6.74 -11.22 4.41
C SER A 274 5.89 -12.02 5.40
N GLU A 275 5.71 -13.31 5.10
CA GLU A 275 5.05 -14.26 6.00
C GLU A 275 5.79 -14.41 7.33
N GLU A 276 7.13 -14.44 7.30
CA GLU A 276 7.97 -14.50 8.51
C GLU A 276 7.70 -13.30 9.42
N GLN A 277 7.59 -12.10 8.85
CA GLN A 277 7.27 -10.91 9.62
C GLN A 277 5.82 -10.93 10.14
N GLN A 278 4.86 -11.37 9.32
CA GLN A 278 3.47 -11.55 9.75
C GLN A 278 3.38 -12.45 10.99
N LYS A 279 4.10 -13.58 10.95
CA LYS A 279 4.20 -14.51 12.07
C LYS A 279 4.74 -13.85 13.33
N GLN A 280 5.81 -13.04 13.23
CA GLN A 280 6.34 -12.32 14.40
C GLN A 280 5.28 -11.41 15.05
N TYR A 281 4.49 -10.69 14.25
CA TYR A 281 3.41 -9.84 14.79
C TYR A 281 2.26 -10.65 15.37
N MET A 282 1.90 -11.80 14.77
CA MET A 282 0.92 -12.72 15.33
C MET A 282 1.38 -13.27 16.68
N ASP A 283 2.60 -13.80 16.76
CA ASP A 283 3.13 -14.45 17.96
C ASP A 283 3.28 -13.46 19.13
N ASN A 284 3.60 -12.18 18.85
CA ASN A 284 3.87 -11.19 19.88
C ASN A 284 2.67 -10.29 20.23
N LEU A 285 1.78 -10.00 19.28
CA LEU A 285 0.65 -9.08 19.49
C LEU A 285 -0.72 -9.75 19.32
N GLY A 286 -0.78 -10.98 18.80
CA GLY A 286 -2.04 -11.65 18.45
C GLY A 286 -2.73 -11.06 17.23
N ILE A 287 -1.97 -10.39 16.35
CA ILE A 287 -2.51 -9.66 15.19
C ILE A 287 -1.87 -10.17 13.90
N SER A 288 -2.70 -10.54 12.93
CA SER A 288 -2.28 -10.79 11.55
C SER A 288 -2.41 -9.51 10.74
N TYR A 289 -1.30 -9.00 10.20
CA TYR A 289 -1.32 -7.90 9.24
C TYR A 289 -1.26 -8.44 7.81
N ASP A 290 -1.88 -7.76 6.86
CA ASP A 290 -1.81 -8.12 5.45
C ASP A 290 -0.38 -7.96 4.90
N ILE A 291 0.00 -8.87 4.01
CA ILE A 291 1.32 -8.89 3.38
C ILE A 291 1.31 -8.03 2.11
N LYS A 292 2.18 -7.02 2.08
CA LYS A 292 2.58 -6.27 0.88
C LYS A 292 4.06 -6.54 0.63
N PRO A 293 4.42 -7.53 -0.20
CA PRO A 293 5.81 -7.91 -0.37
C PRO A 293 6.62 -6.76 -0.96
N ASN A 294 7.91 -6.73 -0.61
CA ASN A 294 8.84 -5.81 -1.23
C ASN A 294 9.13 -6.22 -2.70
N CYS A 295 9.70 -5.29 -3.47
CA CYS A 295 9.91 -5.49 -4.91
C CYS A 295 11.21 -4.83 -5.41
N ILE A 296 11.57 -5.15 -6.65
CA ILE A 296 12.70 -4.54 -7.36
C ILE A 296 12.31 -4.17 -8.81
N ASP A 297 13.06 -3.25 -9.42
CA ASP A 297 12.91 -2.98 -10.86
C ASP A 297 13.58 -4.09 -11.68
N MET A 298 12.75 -4.96 -12.26
CA MET A 298 13.22 -6.09 -13.08
C MET A 298 13.74 -5.66 -14.46
N ASP A 299 13.50 -4.43 -14.91
CA ASP A 299 14.12 -3.89 -16.13
C ASP A 299 15.58 -3.46 -15.86
N PHE A 300 15.84 -2.98 -14.64
CA PHE A 300 17.17 -2.62 -14.16
C PHE A 300 18.00 -3.86 -13.78
N TYR A 301 17.51 -4.66 -12.82
CA TYR A 301 18.19 -5.89 -12.39
C TYR A 301 17.97 -6.98 -13.40
N LYS A 302 19.01 -7.38 -14.14
CA LYS A 302 18.92 -8.37 -15.22
C LYS A 302 20.21 -9.14 -15.42
N ILE A 303 20.11 -10.28 -16.10
CA ILE A 303 21.27 -11.03 -16.57
C ILE A 303 21.93 -10.22 -17.70
N THR A 304 23.25 -10.06 -17.61
CA THR A 304 24.09 -9.41 -18.62
C THR A 304 25.02 -10.44 -19.26
N ASP A 305 25.74 -10.05 -20.32
CA ASP A 305 26.75 -10.90 -20.98
C ASP A 305 28.05 -11.07 -20.16
N THR A 306 28.03 -10.68 -18.88
CA THR A 306 29.17 -10.78 -17.98
C THR A 306 29.47 -12.24 -17.65
N VAL A 307 30.75 -12.62 -17.73
CA VAL A 307 31.21 -13.97 -17.36
C VAL A 307 31.25 -14.12 -15.84
N ARG A 308 30.58 -15.15 -15.30
CA ARG A 308 30.59 -15.51 -13.87
C ARG A 308 31.85 -16.26 -13.47
N ASN A 309 32.94 -15.54 -13.26
CA ASN A 309 34.24 -16.11 -12.91
C ASN A 309 34.61 -16.00 -11.41
N LYS A 310 33.92 -15.14 -10.65
CA LYS A 310 34.12 -15.02 -9.20
C LYS A 310 33.20 -15.96 -8.42
N ASP A 311 33.62 -16.39 -7.24
CA ASP A 311 32.87 -17.37 -6.47
C ASP A 311 31.70 -16.73 -5.69
N ILE A 312 31.96 -16.05 -4.57
CA ILE A 312 30.91 -15.55 -3.66
C ILE A 312 30.96 -14.03 -3.55
N ILE A 313 29.79 -13.39 -3.62
CA ILE A 313 29.59 -12.00 -3.21
C ILE A 313 28.66 -11.93 -2.00
N TYR A 314 28.98 -11.02 -1.08
CA TYR A 314 28.13 -10.55 -0.01
C TYR A 314 27.85 -9.06 -0.25
N ILE A 315 26.57 -8.63 -0.20
CA ILE A 315 26.20 -7.21 -0.26
C ILE A 315 25.24 -6.88 0.87
N GLY A 316 25.63 -5.96 1.74
CA GLY A 316 24.78 -5.45 2.82
C GLY A 316 25.59 -4.83 3.95
N ALA A 317 24.90 -4.27 4.94
CA ALA A 317 25.55 -3.84 6.18
C ALA A 317 26.36 -4.99 6.79
N ILE A 318 27.58 -4.73 7.23
CA ILE A 318 28.45 -5.73 7.85
C ILE A 318 28.34 -5.57 9.36
N GLY A 319 27.55 -6.43 10.00
CA GLY A 319 27.33 -6.48 11.45
C GLY A 319 26.86 -7.87 11.86
N GLN A 320 26.89 -8.21 13.15
CA GLN A 320 26.61 -9.60 13.61
C GLN A 320 25.22 -10.09 13.17
N HIS A 321 24.23 -9.18 13.16
CA HIS A 321 22.87 -9.47 12.69
C HIS A 321 22.79 -9.91 11.22
N LYS A 322 23.78 -9.60 10.38
CA LYS A 322 23.87 -10.06 8.99
C LYS A 322 24.82 -11.25 8.80
N SER A 323 25.43 -11.71 9.89
CA SER A 323 26.24 -12.93 10.00
C SER A 323 27.40 -13.04 8.98
N PRO A 324 28.26 -12.01 8.85
CA PRO A 324 29.38 -12.03 7.91
C PRO A 324 30.44 -13.09 8.26
N LEU A 325 30.61 -13.44 9.53
CA LEU A 325 31.53 -14.50 9.97
C LEU A 325 31.05 -15.87 9.49
N ALA A 326 29.77 -16.22 9.65
CA ALA A 326 29.22 -17.45 9.09
C ALA A 326 29.36 -17.52 7.55
N CYS A 327 29.20 -16.37 6.86
CA CYS A 327 29.41 -16.30 5.41
C CYS A 327 30.87 -16.60 5.04
N LEU A 328 31.83 -16.06 5.80
CA LEU A 328 33.26 -16.33 5.62
C LEU A 328 33.60 -17.80 5.92
N ASP A 329 32.98 -18.38 6.93
CA ASP A 329 33.20 -19.78 7.33
C ASP A 329 32.75 -20.75 6.26
N TYR A 330 31.61 -20.46 5.63
CA TYR A 330 31.15 -21.20 4.46
C TYR A 330 32.17 -21.13 3.31
N ALA A 331 32.71 -19.94 3.03
CA ALA A 331 33.71 -19.75 1.98
C ALA A 331 35.00 -20.52 2.27
N ILE A 332 35.51 -20.46 3.50
CA ILE A 332 36.71 -21.19 3.95
C ILE A 332 36.51 -22.70 3.84
N LYS A 333 35.40 -23.22 4.39
CA LYS A 333 35.06 -24.65 4.35
C LYS A 333 35.06 -25.22 2.92
N ASN A 334 34.61 -24.42 1.96
CA ASN A 334 34.50 -24.82 0.56
C ASN A 334 35.66 -24.31 -0.33
N ASN A 335 36.69 -23.68 0.26
CA ASN A 335 37.85 -23.14 -0.46
C ASN A 335 37.51 -22.12 -1.57
N LEU A 336 36.43 -21.35 -1.38
CA LEU A 336 35.92 -20.35 -2.32
C LEU A 336 36.41 -18.93 -2.00
N SER A 337 36.53 -18.07 -3.01
CA SER A 337 36.75 -16.63 -2.77
C SER A 337 35.46 -15.92 -2.34
N ILE A 338 35.58 -14.92 -1.47
CA ILE A 338 34.44 -14.12 -1.01
C ILE A 338 34.78 -12.62 -0.97
N ASP A 339 33.94 -11.83 -1.63
CA ASP A 339 34.03 -10.37 -1.63
C ASP A 339 32.86 -9.79 -0.82
N PHE A 340 33.17 -9.02 0.23
CA PHE A 340 32.20 -8.35 1.08
C PHE A 340 32.04 -6.89 0.66
N TYR A 341 30.83 -6.48 0.27
CA TYR A 341 30.49 -5.08 -0.02
C TYR A 341 29.50 -4.54 1.00
N GLY A 342 29.82 -3.37 1.57
CA GLY A 342 28.88 -2.60 2.39
C GLY A 342 29.53 -1.91 3.59
N PRO A 343 28.75 -1.07 4.29
CA PRO A 343 29.25 -0.34 5.45
C PRO A 343 29.44 -1.25 6.66
N MET A 344 30.49 -1.02 7.44
CA MET A 344 30.71 -1.66 8.74
C MET A 344 29.73 -1.07 9.76
N MET A 345 28.80 -1.86 10.27
CA MET A 345 27.72 -1.45 11.17
C MET A 345 27.63 -2.38 12.38
N PHE A 346 28.76 -2.60 13.03
CA PHE A 346 28.84 -3.31 14.31
C PHE A 346 28.37 -2.41 15.44
N LEU A 347 27.61 -2.96 16.39
CA LEU A 347 27.31 -2.29 17.65
C LEU A 347 28.54 -2.33 18.57
N GLU A 348 28.62 -1.42 19.55
CA GLU A 348 29.69 -1.44 20.56
C GLU A 348 29.78 -2.79 21.31
N SER A 349 28.62 -3.42 21.55
CA SER A 349 28.55 -4.75 22.16
C SER A 349 29.05 -5.90 21.27
N GLU A 350 29.29 -5.64 19.99
CA GLU A 350 29.72 -6.63 18.99
C GLU A 350 31.24 -6.58 18.72
N GLU A 351 32.03 -5.84 19.51
CA GLU A 351 33.46 -5.61 19.25
C GLU A 351 34.29 -6.91 19.20
N ASN A 352 33.99 -7.90 20.08
CA ASN A 352 34.67 -9.19 20.04
C ASN A 352 34.40 -9.95 18.73
N TYR A 353 33.14 -9.97 18.29
CA TYR A 353 32.72 -10.61 17.05
C TYR A 353 33.35 -9.90 15.83
N LYS A 354 33.38 -8.56 15.85
CA LYS A 354 34.04 -7.75 14.83
C LYS A 354 35.53 -8.09 14.72
N ASN A 355 36.24 -8.17 15.85
CA ASN A 355 37.67 -8.49 15.88
C ASN A 355 37.94 -9.91 15.36
N GLU A 356 37.10 -10.87 15.71
CA GLU A 356 37.16 -12.22 15.16
C GLU A 356 36.98 -12.23 13.64
N PHE A 357 35.93 -11.58 13.15
CA PHE A 357 35.66 -11.45 11.72
C PHE A 357 36.82 -10.81 10.96
N LEU A 358 37.33 -9.67 11.43
CA LEU A 358 38.45 -8.97 10.80
C LEU A 358 39.73 -9.82 10.77
N LYS A 359 40.08 -10.46 11.88
CA LYS A 359 41.23 -11.37 11.95
C LYS A 359 41.09 -12.53 10.98
N LYS A 360 39.89 -13.08 10.84
CA LYS A 360 39.62 -14.20 9.93
C LYS A 360 39.70 -13.77 8.46
N VAL A 361 39.17 -12.59 8.12
CA VAL A 361 39.34 -11.97 6.79
C VAL A 361 40.82 -11.79 6.48
N GLU A 362 41.60 -11.28 7.42
CA GLU A 362 43.04 -11.02 7.24
C GLU A 362 43.83 -12.32 7.04
N SER A 363 43.46 -13.40 7.73
CA SER A 363 44.11 -14.71 7.59
C SER A 363 43.72 -15.48 6.32
N TYR A 364 42.53 -15.24 5.76
CA TYR A 364 42.03 -15.95 4.58
C TYR A 364 42.24 -15.12 3.30
N THR A 365 43.32 -15.40 2.58
CA THR A 365 43.78 -14.63 1.40
C THR A 365 42.79 -14.54 0.23
N LYS A 366 41.73 -15.36 0.25
CA LYS A 366 40.64 -15.34 -0.74
C LYS A 366 39.43 -14.50 -0.29
N ALA A 367 39.46 -13.88 0.89
CA ALA A 367 38.46 -12.91 1.33
C ALA A 367 38.91 -11.47 1.08
N LYS A 368 37.97 -10.60 0.71
CA LYS A 368 38.21 -9.16 0.56
C LYS A 368 37.08 -8.35 1.18
N LEU A 369 37.45 -7.31 1.93
CA LEU A 369 36.54 -6.25 2.33
C LEU A 369 36.60 -5.15 1.27
N LEU A 370 35.46 -4.89 0.67
CA LEU A 370 35.24 -3.87 -0.33
C LEU A 370 34.25 -2.85 0.24
N GLY A 371 34.39 -1.59 -0.17
CA GLY A 371 33.49 -0.53 0.26
C GLY A 371 32.06 -0.73 -0.26
N GLU A 372 31.26 0.32 -0.20
CA GLU A 372 29.92 0.28 -0.77
C GLU A 372 29.95 0.14 -2.31
N ILE A 373 28.96 -0.57 -2.83
CA ILE A 373 28.72 -0.64 -4.27
C ILE A 373 27.73 0.45 -4.68
N GLU A 374 28.13 1.26 -5.65
CA GLU A 374 27.20 2.19 -6.29
C GLU A 374 26.12 1.43 -7.07
N GLU A 375 24.88 1.92 -7.00
CA GLU A 375 23.73 1.26 -7.63
C GLU A 375 23.94 0.99 -9.12
N LYS A 376 24.49 1.96 -9.86
CA LYS A 376 24.79 1.84 -11.30
C LYS A 376 25.72 0.66 -11.65
N ASN A 377 26.54 0.21 -10.69
CA ASN A 377 27.51 -0.86 -10.89
C ASN A 377 26.98 -2.22 -10.39
N LYS A 378 25.85 -2.27 -9.66
CA LYS A 378 25.33 -3.50 -9.03
C LYS A 378 25.10 -4.62 -10.04
N VAL A 379 24.42 -4.33 -11.14
CA VAL A 379 24.05 -5.35 -12.14
C VAL A 379 25.30 -6.00 -12.75
N THR A 380 26.22 -5.18 -13.26
CA THR A 380 27.49 -5.68 -13.83
C THR A 380 28.31 -6.45 -12.80
N THR A 381 28.32 -6.00 -11.54
CA THR A 381 29.09 -6.66 -10.48
C THR A 381 28.48 -8.00 -10.11
N LEU A 382 27.18 -8.06 -9.81
CA LEU A 382 26.45 -9.30 -9.54
C LEU A 382 26.61 -10.31 -10.69
N GLY A 383 26.62 -9.84 -11.94
CA GLY A 383 26.88 -10.67 -13.12
C GLY A 383 28.24 -11.37 -13.15
N GLN A 384 29.23 -10.96 -12.34
CA GLN A 384 30.56 -11.60 -12.26
C GLN A 384 30.60 -12.78 -11.29
N TYR A 385 29.63 -12.91 -10.38
CA TYR A 385 29.66 -13.90 -9.30
C TYR A 385 28.74 -15.09 -9.60
N LYS A 386 29.19 -16.28 -9.21
CA LYS A 386 28.40 -17.51 -9.26
C LYS A 386 27.36 -17.52 -8.13
N TYR A 387 27.79 -17.10 -6.94
CA TYR A 387 27.02 -17.21 -5.71
C TYR A 387 26.83 -15.85 -5.04
N PHE A 388 25.62 -15.62 -4.53
CA PHE A 388 25.35 -14.57 -3.55
C PHE A 388 25.10 -15.26 -2.21
N ILE A 389 25.84 -14.90 -1.15
CA ILE A 389 25.65 -15.51 0.17
C ILE A 389 24.80 -14.63 1.07
N PHE A 390 23.80 -15.24 1.72
CA PHE A 390 22.85 -14.54 2.57
C PHE A 390 22.48 -15.38 3.78
N LEU A 391 23.18 -15.17 4.90
CA LEU A 391 22.98 -15.91 6.16
C LEU A 391 22.48 -15.00 7.29
N ALA A 392 21.78 -13.92 6.94
CA ALA A 392 21.31 -12.94 7.89
C ALA A 392 20.52 -13.59 9.04
N GLY A 393 20.82 -13.17 10.27
CA GLY A 393 20.27 -13.69 11.51
C GLY A 393 20.87 -15.01 12.02
N LEU A 394 21.73 -15.71 11.29
CA LEU A 394 22.24 -17.02 11.75
C LEU A 394 23.05 -16.92 13.07
N GLU A 395 23.82 -15.85 13.22
CA GLU A 395 24.71 -15.60 14.37
C GLU A 395 24.10 -14.62 15.40
N LYS A 396 22.83 -14.23 15.21
CA LYS A 396 22.06 -13.38 16.13
C LYS A 396 20.61 -13.85 16.18
N GLN A 397 20.35 -14.87 17.02
CA GLN A 397 19.07 -15.59 17.01
C GLN A 397 17.84 -14.72 17.31
N GLU A 398 18.00 -13.65 18.07
CA GLU A 398 16.91 -12.70 18.38
C GLU A 398 16.49 -11.82 17.18
N TRP A 399 17.25 -11.86 16.08
CA TRP A 399 16.98 -11.07 14.88
C TRP A 399 16.77 -11.96 13.66
N THR A 400 15.72 -11.69 12.89
CA THR A 400 15.39 -12.40 11.65
C THR A 400 15.39 -11.42 10.48
N GLU A 401 15.69 -11.79 9.23
CA GLU A 401 15.55 -10.80 8.14
C GLU A 401 14.05 -10.57 7.85
N PRO A 402 13.56 -9.32 7.72
CA PRO A 402 12.15 -9.08 7.39
C PRO A 402 11.80 -9.38 5.92
N PHE A 403 12.74 -9.25 4.97
CA PHE A 403 12.52 -9.61 3.56
C PHE A 403 13.81 -9.93 2.78
N GLY A 404 14.79 -9.02 2.75
CA GLY A 404 16.05 -9.21 2.04
C GLY A 404 16.04 -8.80 0.56
N LEU A 405 16.17 -7.50 0.28
CA LEU A 405 16.27 -7.00 -1.11
C LEU A 405 17.53 -7.50 -1.84
N ALA A 406 18.68 -7.57 -1.18
CA ALA A 406 19.94 -7.94 -1.82
C ALA A 406 19.96 -9.37 -2.44
N PRO A 407 19.47 -10.43 -1.76
CA PRO A 407 19.35 -11.74 -2.40
C PRO A 407 18.32 -11.75 -3.53
N LEU A 408 17.24 -10.95 -3.44
CA LEU A 408 16.28 -10.78 -4.54
C LEU A 408 16.92 -10.14 -5.78
N GLU A 409 17.68 -9.04 -5.59
CA GLU A 409 18.48 -8.39 -6.63
C GLU A 409 19.48 -9.38 -7.27
N ALA A 410 20.11 -10.23 -6.45
CA ALA A 410 21.07 -11.23 -6.91
C ALA A 410 20.43 -12.33 -7.76
N LEU A 411 19.26 -12.85 -7.35
CA LEU A 411 18.49 -13.82 -8.12
C LEU A 411 18.03 -13.23 -9.46
N ALA A 412 17.55 -11.98 -9.46
CA ALA A 412 17.15 -11.27 -10.69
C ALA A 412 18.32 -11.06 -11.67
N CYS A 413 19.52 -10.85 -11.13
CA CYS A 413 20.77 -10.81 -11.88
C CYS A 413 21.32 -12.20 -12.23
N GLY A 414 20.69 -13.30 -11.81
CA GLY A 414 21.05 -14.69 -12.17
C GLY A 414 22.11 -15.36 -11.27
N CYS A 415 22.41 -14.79 -10.10
CA CYS A 415 23.23 -15.49 -9.09
C CYS A 415 22.47 -16.68 -8.50
N THR A 416 23.18 -17.71 -8.06
CA THR A 416 22.61 -18.71 -7.14
C THR A 416 22.74 -18.21 -5.72
N VAL A 417 21.67 -18.20 -4.93
CA VAL A 417 21.75 -17.74 -3.55
C VAL A 417 22.16 -18.89 -2.63
N ILE A 418 23.13 -18.67 -1.74
CA ILE A 418 23.50 -19.58 -0.66
C ILE A 418 22.89 -19.02 0.62
N THR A 419 21.98 -19.77 1.25
CA THR A 419 21.21 -19.26 2.39
C THR A 419 20.82 -20.35 3.38
N GLN A 420 20.12 -19.95 4.44
CA GLN A 420 19.41 -20.83 5.36
C GLN A 420 17.93 -20.92 4.95
N PHE A 421 17.30 -22.07 5.22
CA PHE A 421 15.87 -22.32 4.91
C PHE A 421 14.97 -22.38 6.15
N GLN A 422 15.53 -22.12 7.34
CA GLN A 422 14.84 -22.29 8.61
C GLN A 422 14.00 -21.07 8.98
N ARG A 423 14.45 -19.86 8.63
CA ARG A 423 13.81 -18.60 9.02
C ARG A 423 14.28 -17.44 8.15
N GLY A 424 13.44 -16.41 8.04
CA GLY A 424 13.75 -15.17 7.34
C GLY A 424 12.77 -14.86 6.22
N GLY A 425 12.50 -13.56 6.02
CA GLY A 425 11.61 -13.08 4.97
C GLY A 425 12.12 -13.34 3.55
N HIS A 426 13.41 -13.65 3.37
CA HIS A 426 13.97 -14.04 2.07
C HIS A 426 13.38 -15.36 1.57
N LEU A 427 12.80 -16.17 2.47
CA LEU A 427 12.08 -17.39 2.12
C LEU A 427 10.79 -17.12 1.33
N SER A 428 10.35 -15.86 1.24
CA SER A 428 9.27 -15.45 0.32
C SER A 428 9.63 -15.71 -1.15
N PHE A 429 10.93 -15.79 -1.48
CA PHE A 429 11.41 -15.99 -2.85
C PHE A 429 12.60 -16.95 -2.98
N CYS A 430 13.36 -17.23 -1.92
CA CYS A 430 14.43 -18.23 -1.93
C CYS A 430 13.88 -19.63 -1.64
N ASN A 431 14.11 -20.58 -2.55
CA ASN A 431 13.74 -21.98 -2.40
C ASN A 431 14.75 -22.89 -3.13
N GLU A 432 14.58 -24.21 -3.05
CA GLU A 432 15.53 -25.19 -3.61
C GLU A 432 15.73 -25.08 -5.14
N SER A 433 14.81 -24.42 -5.87
CA SER A 433 14.93 -24.22 -7.31
C SER A 433 15.91 -23.12 -7.70
N ASN A 434 16.19 -22.18 -6.80
CA ASN A 434 17.00 -20.98 -7.08
C ASN A 434 18.10 -20.71 -6.03
N SER A 435 18.08 -21.46 -4.92
CA SER A 435 18.95 -21.29 -3.77
C SER A 435 19.49 -22.62 -3.25
N ILE A 436 20.58 -22.56 -2.48
CA ILE A 436 21.26 -23.71 -1.88
C ILE A 436 21.42 -23.49 -0.39
N SER A 437 21.25 -24.57 0.37
CA SER A 437 21.47 -24.54 1.81
C SER A 437 22.96 -24.37 2.12
N TYR A 438 23.29 -23.50 3.07
CA TYR A 438 24.66 -23.27 3.52
C TYR A 438 25.35 -24.51 4.14
N VAL A 439 24.61 -25.58 4.43
CA VAL A 439 25.21 -26.85 4.89
C VAL A 439 25.66 -27.74 3.73
N ASP A 440 25.14 -27.50 2.52
CA ASP A 440 25.43 -28.28 1.33
C ASP A 440 26.71 -27.83 0.63
N LYS A 441 27.17 -28.64 -0.33
CA LYS A 441 28.26 -28.24 -1.23
C LYS A 441 27.78 -27.20 -2.24
N PRO A 442 28.61 -26.21 -2.58
CA PRO A 442 28.29 -25.22 -3.60
C PRO A 442 28.10 -25.90 -4.96
N ARG A 443 27.02 -25.55 -5.67
CA ARG A 443 26.77 -25.91 -7.05
C ARG A 443 26.06 -24.75 -7.74
N GLN A 444 26.35 -24.46 -8.99
CA GLN A 444 25.67 -23.35 -9.66
C GLN A 444 24.33 -23.83 -10.23
N LEU A 445 23.25 -23.12 -9.92
CA LEU A 445 21.95 -23.30 -10.57
C LEU A 445 21.88 -22.47 -11.86
N ASN A 446 20.90 -22.77 -12.71
CA ASN A 446 20.75 -22.08 -13.99
C ASN A 446 20.42 -20.59 -13.77
N PRO A 447 21.25 -19.64 -14.23
CA PRO A 447 20.99 -18.21 -14.02
C PRO A 447 19.64 -17.72 -14.56
N SER A 448 19.20 -18.27 -15.69
CA SER A 448 17.93 -17.88 -16.31
C SER A 448 16.74 -18.34 -15.47
N ASP A 449 16.81 -19.54 -14.87
CA ASP A 449 15.76 -20.06 -14.01
C ASP A 449 15.72 -19.32 -12.68
N ASN A 450 16.89 -18.97 -12.11
CA ASN A 450 16.98 -18.10 -10.93
C ASN A 450 16.27 -16.77 -11.17
N ARG A 451 16.52 -16.11 -12.31
CA ARG A 451 15.83 -14.86 -12.67
C ARG A 451 14.33 -15.05 -12.84
N LYS A 452 13.90 -16.09 -13.57
CA LYS A 452 12.47 -16.35 -13.81
C LYS A 452 11.70 -16.57 -12.50
N SER A 453 12.33 -17.23 -11.52
CA SER A 453 11.71 -17.54 -10.24
C SER A 453 11.29 -16.30 -9.43
N VAL A 454 11.86 -15.12 -9.72
CA VAL A 454 11.60 -13.88 -8.99
C VAL A 454 10.83 -12.83 -9.81
N LEU A 455 10.33 -13.18 -10.99
CA LEU A 455 9.44 -12.31 -11.79
C LEU A 455 8.19 -11.82 -11.02
N PRO A 456 7.59 -12.60 -10.09
CA PRO A 456 6.47 -12.10 -9.28
C PRO A 456 6.79 -10.87 -8.42
N PHE A 457 8.07 -10.56 -8.19
CA PHE A 457 8.54 -9.43 -7.39
C PHE A 457 8.97 -8.22 -8.23
N ASP A 458 8.59 -8.16 -9.52
CA ASP A 458 8.69 -6.96 -10.33
C ASP A 458 7.85 -5.84 -9.71
N SER A 459 8.47 -4.67 -9.50
CA SER A 459 7.82 -3.48 -8.96
C SER A 459 6.53 -3.11 -9.70
N LYS A 460 6.46 -3.30 -11.03
CA LYS A 460 5.23 -3.03 -11.79
C LYS A 460 4.06 -3.91 -11.33
N LEU A 461 4.33 -5.20 -11.14
CA LEU A 461 3.32 -6.17 -10.72
C LEU A 461 2.92 -5.96 -9.26
N VAL A 462 3.92 -5.89 -8.36
CA VAL A 462 3.71 -5.73 -6.93
C VAL A 462 2.96 -4.43 -6.63
N LEU A 463 3.42 -3.30 -7.16
CA LEU A 463 2.78 -2.00 -6.88
C LEU A 463 1.36 -1.95 -7.46
N SER A 464 1.12 -2.46 -8.67
CA SER A 464 -0.23 -2.46 -9.24
C SER A 464 -1.25 -3.38 -8.54
N THR A 465 -0.75 -4.39 -7.81
CA THR A 465 -1.54 -5.38 -7.08
C THR A 465 -1.84 -4.92 -5.66
N TYR A 466 -0.82 -4.43 -4.95
CA TYR A 466 -0.91 -4.20 -3.51
C TYR A 466 -1.10 -2.73 -3.12
N TYR A 467 -0.78 -1.77 -3.99
CA TYR A 467 -0.84 -0.35 -3.64
C TYR A 467 -2.15 0.31 -4.10
N PRO A 468 -2.70 1.27 -3.34
CA PRO A 468 -3.97 1.90 -3.64
C PRO A 468 -3.91 2.72 -4.94
N ARG A 469 -5.07 2.80 -5.61
CA ARG A 469 -5.35 3.66 -6.77
C ARG A 469 -6.23 4.84 -6.32
#